data_AF-A0A9P6V6A4-F1
#
_entry.id   AF-A0A9P6V6A4-F1
#
_cell.length_a   1.000
_cell.length_b   1.000
_cell.length_c   1.000
_cell.angle_alpha   90.00
_cell.angle_beta   90.00
_cell.angle_gamma   90.00
#
_symmetry.space_group_name_H-M   'P 1'
#
loop_
_entity.id
_entity.type
_entity.pdbx_description
1 polymer ?
#
loop_
_entity_poly.entity_id
_entity_poly.type
_entity_poly.pdbx_seq_one_letter_code
_entity_poly.pdbx_strand_id
1 'polypeptide(L)'
;MPPVVTGAVVVAIGLNLAGAALAQASASGFDAWMSFTTVIAVALVTMYAPGPLRRLPILLGGITGYLVHLILGYCGVGPGIDFTAVKNSDWFGMPPTHAPVFEGSAISLIAPVAVVLIVENTGHVKAVGAMTGHSLDKYIGRAFLGDAIATMVSAACGSTGVTTYAENIGVMSITKIFSTQTFLFAAVVAIILGVIPGFGAIIQTIPSGVFGGLSIILFGLIAVTGARIWVTANVDFSRPRNLITAGVSVVLGCGMVNGLVVSFGVVKIDGIGCSTLSAIILYQILREDWGDIFRSLVGKSKKGKGANPVMMVADPPKGDSDLPISTSHRDSSDTEEMELQRRSSIDIKRTQ
;
A
#
# COMPACT_ATOMS: atom_id res chain seq x y z
N MET A 1 5.15 -1.10 -12.36
CA MET A 1 4.67 -2.49 -12.44
C MET A 1 3.24 -2.50 -12.95
N PRO A 2 2.83 -3.51 -13.73
CA PRO A 2 1.43 -3.66 -14.15
C PRO A 2 0.48 -3.80 -12.96
N PRO A 3 -0.78 -3.34 -13.06
CA PRO A 3 -1.76 -3.44 -11.97
C PRO A 3 -2.05 -4.89 -11.51
N VAL A 4 -1.94 -5.87 -12.43
CA VAL A 4 -2.05 -7.31 -12.13
C VAL A 4 -1.05 -7.71 -11.05
N VAL A 5 0.24 -7.42 -11.31
CA VAL A 5 1.36 -7.74 -10.40
C VAL A 5 1.22 -6.96 -9.10
N THR A 6 0.91 -5.67 -9.21
CA THR A 6 0.79 -4.76 -8.06
C THR A 6 -0.30 -5.24 -7.10
N GLY A 7 -1.51 -5.52 -7.60
CA GLY A 7 -2.61 -6.01 -6.77
C GLY A 7 -2.34 -7.40 -6.21
N ALA A 8 -1.68 -8.29 -6.96
CA ALA A 8 -1.38 -9.64 -6.49
C ALA A 8 -0.41 -9.65 -5.31
N VAL A 9 0.62 -8.81 -5.36
CA VAL A 9 1.56 -8.62 -4.25
C VAL A 9 0.84 -8.07 -3.02
N VAL A 10 0.00 -7.04 -3.17
CA VAL A 10 -0.74 -6.45 -2.04
C VAL A 10 -1.72 -7.44 -1.41
N VAL A 11 -2.45 -8.21 -2.23
CA VAL A 11 -3.32 -9.30 -1.74
C VAL A 11 -2.52 -10.32 -0.96
N ALA A 12 -1.38 -10.75 -1.49
CA ALA A 12 -0.51 -11.72 -0.85
C ALA A 12 0.02 -11.26 0.52
N ILE A 13 0.37 -9.99 0.70
CA ILE A 13 0.80 -9.44 2.00
C ILE A 13 -0.31 -9.62 3.05
N GLY A 14 -1.52 -9.13 2.74
CA GLY A 14 -2.64 -9.21 3.68
C GLY A 14 -2.99 -10.65 4.05
N LEU A 15 -2.94 -11.56 3.08
CA LEU A 15 -3.22 -12.98 3.32
C LEU A 15 -2.07 -13.73 4.03
N ASN A 16 -0.81 -13.35 3.80
CA ASN A 16 0.33 -13.97 4.49
C ASN A 16 0.28 -13.67 6.00
N LEU A 17 -0.12 -12.45 6.37
CA LEU A 17 -0.24 -12.02 7.76
C LEU A 17 -1.51 -12.54 8.46
N ALA A 18 -2.48 -13.06 7.71
CA ALA A 18 -3.73 -13.59 8.26
C ALA A 18 -3.50 -14.73 9.26
N GLY A 19 -2.50 -15.59 9.03
CA GLY A 19 -2.15 -16.68 9.96
C GLY A 19 -1.74 -16.17 11.35
N ALA A 20 -0.92 -15.11 11.41
CA ALA A 20 -0.50 -14.50 12.67
C ALA A 20 -1.65 -13.78 13.39
N ALA A 21 -2.56 -13.15 12.64
CA ALA A 21 -3.77 -12.57 13.23
C ALA A 21 -4.70 -13.64 13.81
N LEU A 22 -4.91 -14.74 13.09
CA LEU A 22 -5.73 -15.86 13.56
C LEU A 22 -5.11 -16.53 14.79
N ALA A 23 -3.79 -16.76 14.80
CA ALA A 23 -3.11 -17.33 15.96
C ALA A 23 -3.33 -16.51 17.24
N GLN A 24 -3.31 -15.17 17.15
CA GLN A 24 -3.61 -14.29 18.28
C GLN A 24 -5.10 -14.26 18.62
N ALA A 25 -5.95 -14.22 17.60
CA ALA A 25 -7.40 -14.20 17.75
C ALA A 25 -7.95 -15.48 18.39
N SER A 26 -7.33 -16.64 18.15
CA SER A 26 -7.79 -17.95 18.62
C SER A 26 -6.85 -18.59 19.63
N ALA A 27 -6.06 -17.81 20.36
CA ALA A 27 -5.13 -18.31 21.38
C ALA A 27 -5.86 -19.11 22.49
N SER A 28 -7.10 -18.72 22.80
CA SER A 28 -8.01 -19.44 23.68
C SER A 28 -9.46 -19.31 23.19
N GLY A 29 -10.37 -20.11 23.76
CA GLY A 29 -11.81 -19.96 23.46
C GLY A 29 -12.34 -18.57 23.83
N PHE A 30 -11.86 -17.99 24.92
CA PHE A 30 -12.22 -16.63 25.32
C PHE A 30 -11.64 -15.56 24.37
N ASP A 31 -10.38 -15.73 23.93
CA ASP A 31 -9.78 -14.82 22.95
C ASP A 31 -10.55 -14.83 21.62
N ALA A 32 -11.04 -16.00 21.18
CA ALA A 32 -11.84 -16.12 19.96
C ALA A 32 -13.15 -15.31 20.06
N TRP A 33 -13.83 -15.37 21.20
CA TRP A 33 -15.00 -14.54 21.47
C TRP A 33 -14.66 -13.06 21.49
N MET A 34 -13.58 -12.66 22.17
CA MET A 34 -13.15 -11.27 22.23
C MET A 34 -12.73 -10.71 20.87
N SER A 35 -12.05 -11.52 20.06
CA SER A 35 -11.69 -11.20 18.68
C SER A 35 -12.94 -10.97 17.84
N PHE A 36 -13.90 -11.90 17.90
CA PHE A 36 -15.18 -11.75 17.21
C PHE A 36 -15.93 -10.49 17.65
N THR A 37 -16.05 -10.23 18.96
CA THR A 37 -16.67 -9.01 19.48
C THR A 37 -15.97 -7.75 18.98
N THR A 38 -14.63 -7.74 18.96
CA THR A 38 -13.84 -6.61 18.46
C THR A 38 -14.09 -6.39 16.97
N VAL A 39 -14.15 -7.47 16.17
CA VAL A 39 -14.46 -7.39 14.74
C VAL A 39 -15.83 -6.78 14.50
N ILE A 40 -16.84 -7.25 15.23
CA ILE A 40 -18.20 -6.71 15.15
C ILE A 40 -18.22 -5.24 15.59
N ALA A 41 -17.52 -4.88 16.67
CA ALA A 41 -17.46 -3.49 17.12
C ALA A 41 -16.88 -2.57 16.05
N VAL A 42 -15.74 -2.93 15.43
CA VAL A 42 -15.16 -2.14 14.33
C VAL A 42 -16.10 -2.07 13.13
N ALA A 43 -16.76 -3.17 12.75
CA ALA A 43 -17.72 -3.19 11.65
C ALA A 43 -18.93 -2.27 11.90
N LEU A 44 -19.49 -2.33 13.12
CA LEU A 44 -20.59 -1.48 13.54
C LEU A 44 -20.19 0.00 13.57
N VAL A 45 -18.99 0.33 14.07
CA VAL A 45 -18.48 1.71 14.03
C VAL A 45 -18.33 2.17 12.57
N THR A 46 -17.79 1.32 11.70
CA THR A 46 -17.62 1.64 10.27
C THR A 46 -18.95 1.95 9.58
N MET A 47 -20.02 1.21 9.92
CA MET A 47 -21.33 1.36 9.28
C MET A 47 -22.22 2.42 9.92
N TYR A 48 -22.21 2.54 11.24
CA TYR A 48 -23.23 3.30 11.98
C TYR A 48 -22.69 4.49 12.76
N ALA A 49 -21.37 4.62 12.96
CA ALA A 49 -20.85 5.78 13.69
C ALA A 49 -21.12 7.10 12.93
N PRO A 50 -21.54 8.15 13.64
CA PRO A 50 -21.87 9.44 13.03
C PRO A 50 -20.61 10.25 12.69
N GLY A 51 -20.70 11.00 11.60
CA GLY A 51 -19.77 12.08 11.23
C GLY A 51 -18.28 11.72 11.35
N PRO A 52 -17.49 12.43 12.18
CA PRO A 52 -16.04 12.24 12.28
C PRO A 52 -15.62 10.90 12.89
N LEU A 53 -16.48 10.26 13.70
CA LEU A 53 -16.14 9.00 14.38
C LEU A 53 -15.97 7.83 13.40
N ARG A 54 -16.66 7.88 12.25
CA ARG A 54 -16.50 6.89 11.17
C ARG A 54 -15.09 6.87 10.55
N ARG A 55 -14.27 7.88 10.83
CA ARG A 55 -12.87 7.96 10.37
C ARG A 55 -11.91 7.16 11.25
N LEU A 56 -12.34 6.73 12.43
CA LEU A 56 -11.53 6.03 13.43
C LEU A 56 -12.12 4.65 13.80
N PRO A 57 -12.56 3.82 12.83
CA PRO A 57 -13.30 2.60 13.13
C PRO A 57 -12.46 1.57 13.90
N ILE A 58 -11.19 1.40 13.51
CA ILE A 58 -10.25 0.48 14.17
C ILE A 58 -9.99 0.93 15.61
N LEU A 59 -9.77 2.23 15.84
CA LEU A 59 -9.53 2.78 17.17
C LEU A 59 -10.75 2.61 18.09
N LEU A 60 -11.94 3.03 17.65
CA LEU A 60 -13.14 2.97 18.48
C LEU A 60 -13.61 1.53 18.70
N GLY A 61 -13.50 0.67 17.69
CA GLY A 61 -13.80 -0.75 17.86
C GLY A 61 -12.80 -1.44 18.78
N GLY A 62 -11.51 -1.06 18.72
CA GLY A 62 -10.49 -1.52 19.67
C GLY A 62 -10.75 -1.08 21.11
N ILE A 63 -11.11 0.20 21.32
CA ILE A 63 -11.53 0.71 22.64
C ILE A 63 -12.74 -0.06 23.14
N THR A 64 -13.74 -0.30 22.28
CA THR A 64 -14.93 -1.07 22.65
C THR A 64 -14.58 -2.51 23.03
N GLY A 65 -13.75 -3.19 22.24
CA GLY A 65 -13.27 -4.55 22.54
C GLY A 65 -12.47 -4.60 23.85
N TYR A 66 -11.61 -3.62 24.09
CA TYR A 66 -10.85 -3.49 25.33
C TYR A 66 -11.76 -3.30 26.55
N LEU A 67 -12.75 -2.40 26.46
CA LEU A 67 -13.71 -2.16 27.54
C LEU A 67 -14.56 -3.40 27.85
N VAL A 68 -15.01 -4.12 26.82
CA VAL A 68 -15.74 -5.39 27.00
C VAL A 68 -14.85 -6.42 27.70
N HIS A 69 -13.60 -6.58 27.26
CA HIS A 69 -12.65 -7.50 27.91
C HIS A 69 -12.46 -7.14 29.38
N LEU A 70 -12.25 -5.85 29.67
CA LEU A 70 -12.06 -5.33 31.02
C LEU A 70 -13.25 -5.69 31.92
N ILE A 71 -14.49 -5.46 31.45
CA ILE A 71 -15.71 -5.79 32.20
C ILE A 71 -15.81 -7.30 32.44
N LEU A 72 -15.56 -8.12 31.41
CA LEU A 72 -15.61 -9.58 31.53
C LEU A 72 -14.53 -10.14 32.46
N GLY A 73 -13.34 -9.52 32.48
CA GLY A 73 -12.29 -9.83 33.44
C GLY A 73 -12.70 -9.51 34.88
N TYR A 74 -13.31 -8.35 35.13
CA TYR A 74 -13.85 -8.00 36.45
C TYR A 74 -14.99 -8.91 36.90
N CYS A 75 -15.83 -9.39 35.97
CA CYS A 75 -16.92 -10.33 36.25
C CYS A 75 -16.45 -11.79 36.42
N GLY A 76 -15.15 -12.07 36.28
CA GLY A 76 -14.58 -13.42 36.41
C GLY A 76 -14.87 -14.37 35.24
N VAL A 77 -15.34 -13.85 34.11
CA VAL A 77 -15.65 -14.63 32.89
C VAL A 77 -14.39 -14.88 32.05
N GLY A 78 -13.39 -13.99 32.17
CA GLY A 78 -12.12 -14.08 31.46
C GLY A 78 -10.94 -13.63 32.32
N PRO A 79 -9.72 -13.67 31.78
CA PRO A 79 -8.55 -13.14 32.47
C PRO A 79 -8.70 -11.64 32.74
N GLY A 80 -8.23 -11.21 33.91
CA GLY A 80 -8.11 -9.78 34.22
C GLY A 80 -6.96 -9.14 33.45
N ILE A 81 -7.03 -7.82 33.27
CA ILE A 81 -5.95 -7.03 32.65
C ILE A 81 -4.98 -6.59 33.76
N ASP A 82 -3.69 -6.86 33.56
CA ASP A 82 -2.65 -6.40 34.48
C ASP A 82 -2.22 -4.96 34.17
N PHE A 83 -2.46 -4.05 35.11
CA PHE A 83 -2.09 -2.63 35.02
C PHE A 83 -0.80 -2.30 35.76
N THR A 84 -0.07 -3.30 36.27
CA THR A 84 1.16 -3.09 37.05
C THR A 84 2.20 -2.30 36.25
N ALA A 85 2.37 -2.62 34.98
CA ALA A 85 3.29 -1.89 34.09
C ALA A 85 2.89 -0.41 33.90
N VAL A 86 1.59 -0.12 33.84
CA VAL A 86 1.09 1.26 33.72
C VAL A 86 1.34 2.03 35.01
N LYS A 87 1.09 1.41 36.17
CA LYS A 87 1.32 2.04 37.49
C LYS A 87 2.79 2.36 37.75
N ASN A 88 3.69 1.51 37.25
CA ASN A 88 5.14 1.67 37.44
C ASN A 88 5.81 2.50 36.32
N SER A 89 5.04 2.96 35.33
CA SER A 89 5.59 3.71 34.20
C SER A 89 5.94 5.15 34.59
N ASP A 90 7.09 5.60 34.09
CA ASP A 90 7.48 7.00 34.22
C ASP A 90 6.65 7.89 33.29
N TRP A 91 6.53 9.16 33.67
CA TRP A 91 5.81 10.17 32.89
C TRP A 91 6.58 10.58 31.63
N PHE A 92 7.92 10.51 31.68
CA PHE A 92 8.81 10.78 30.54
C PHE A 92 9.95 9.78 30.53
N GLY A 93 10.24 9.22 29.36
CA GLY A 93 11.34 8.29 29.15
C GLY A 93 11.57 8.06 27.67
N MET A 94 12.84 8.00 27.26
CA MET A 94 13.15 7.67 25.86
C MET A 94 12.83 6.19 25.58
N PRO A 95 12.25 5.86 24.42
CA PRO A 95 12.08 4.48 24.00
C PRO A 95 13.41 3.72 23.97
N PRO A 96 13.42 2.42 24.29
CA PRO A 96 14.63 1.61 24.16
C PRO A 96 15.09 1.58 22.71
N THR A 97 16.39 1.83 22.49
CA THR A 97 17.01 1.76 21.16
C THR A 97 17.86 0.52 21.03
N HIS A 98 17.78 -0.16 19.89
CA HIS A 98 18.65 -1.30 19.57
C HIS A 98 19.60 -0.95 18.42
N ALA A 99 20.89 -1.30 18.57
CA ALA A 99 21.88 -1.08 17.53
C ALA A 99 21.72 -2.09 16.38
N PRO A 100 21.90 -1.67 15.11
CA PRO A 100 21.75 -2.56 13.97
C PRO A 100 22.90 -3.57 13.90
N VAL A 101 22.56 -4.83 13.61
CA VAL A 101 23.50 -5.93 13.33
C VAL A 101 23.32 -6.36 11.88
N PHE A 102 24.40 -6.41 11.12
CA PHE A 102 24.37 -6.76 9.70
C PHE A 102 24.68 -8.24 9.49
N GLU A 103 23.63 -9.04 9.28
CA GLU A 103 23.76 -10.45 8.97
C GLU A 103 23.23 -10.74 7.55
N GLY A 104 24.07 -11.30 6.68
CA GLY A 104 23.71 -11.52 5.27
C GLY A 104 22.50 -12.44 5.07
N SER A 105 22.32 -13.43 5.94
CA SER A 105 21.17 -14.33 5.93
C SER A 105 19.85 -13.56 6.18
N ALA A 106 19.82 -12.69 7.20
CA ALA A 106 18.68 -11.86 7.56
C ALA A 106 18.41 -10.78 6.50
N ILE A 107 19.45 -10.18 5.95
CA ILE A 107 19.33 -9.22 4.84
C ILE A 107 18.67 -9.90 3.64
N SER A 108 19.06 -11.14 3.31
CA SER A 108 18.47 -11.86 2.17
C SER A 108 16.98 -12.17 2.33
N LEU A 109 16.52 -12.39 3.57
CA LEU A 109 15.11 -12.62 3.90
C LEU A 109 14.26 -11.35 3.76
N ILE A 110 14.79 -10.20 4.20
CA ILE A 110 14.04 -8.93 4.24
C ILE A 110 14.16 -8.17 2.92
N ALA A 111 15.25 -8.35 2.16
CA ALA A 111 15.49 -7.60 0.92
C ALA A 111 14.34 -7.64 -0.10
N PRO A 112 13.62 -8.77 -0.32
CA PRO A 112 12.47 -8.80 -1.21
C PRO A 112 11.33 -7.86 -0.78
N VAL A 113 11.19 -7.59 0.52
CA VAL A 113 10.18 -6.66 1.07
C VAL A 113 10.37 -5.25 0.53
N ALA A 114 11.59 -4.82 0.23
CA ALA A 114 11.82 -3.50 -0.38
C ALA A 114 11.14 -3.36 -1.75
N VAL A 115 11.08 -4.43 -2.55
CA VAL A 115 10.34 -4.43 -3.83
C VAL A 115 8.84 -4.28 -3.58
N VAL A 116 8.35 -4.92 -2.53
CA VAL A 116 6.95 -4.84 -2.10
C VAL A 116 6.59 -3.40 -1.70
N LEU A 117 7.44 -2.75 -0.92
CA LEU A 117 7.24 -1.35 -0.50
C LEU A 117 7.18 -0.39 -1.70
N ILE A 118 8.01 -0.60 -2.73
CA ILE A 118 7.94 0.19 -3.96
C ILE A 118 6.57 0.04 -4.63
N VAL A 119 6.05 -1.17 -4.70
CA VAL A 119 4.75 -1.48 -5.31
C VAL A 119 3.61 -0.85 -4.53
N GLU A 120 3.60 -1.06 -3.21
CA GLU A 120 2.59 -0.52 -2.30
C GLU A 120 2.58 1.02 -2.33
N ASN A 121 3.74 1.65 -2.16
CA ASN A 121 3.87 3.10 -2.13
C ASN A 121 3.51 3.72 -3.51
N THR A 122 3.80 3.04 -4.62
CA THR A 122 3.31 3.46 -5.95
C THR A 122 1.78 3.49 -5.97
N GLY A 123 1.14 2.44 -5.47
CA GLY A 123 -0.32 2.35 -5.38
C GLY A 123 -0.91 3.49 -4.55
N HIS A 124 -0.30 3.79 -3.40
CA HIS A 124 -0.71 4.87 -2.51
C HIS A 124 -0.58 6.25 -3.15
N VAL A 125 0.56 6.57 -3.78
CA VAL A 125 0.76 7.84 -4.50
C VAL A 125 -0.25 8.00 -5.64
N LYS A 126 -0.51 6.92 -6.39
CA LYS A 126 -1.52 6.92 -7.47
C LYS A 126 -2.93 7.12 -6.94
N ALA A 127 -3.28 6.50 -5.81
CA ALA A 127 -4.58 6.69 -5.16
C ALA A 127 -4.79 8.15 -4.72
N VAL A 128 -3.78 8.76 -4.09
CA VAL A 128 -3.84 10.18 -3.68
C VAL A 128 -3.91 11.10 -4.91
N GLY A 129 -3.15 10.81 -5.97
CA GLY A 129 -3.20 11.56 -7.22
C GLY A 129 -4.59 11.53 -7.87
N ALA A 130 -5.23 10.37 -7.89
CA ALA A 130 -6.60 10.22 -8.38
C ALA A 130 -7.62 11.01 -7.53
N MET A 131 -7.45 11.03 -6.20
CA MET A 131 -8.35 11.76 -5.29
C MET A 131 -8.17 13.28 -5.34
N THR A 132 -6.96 13.75 -5.63
CA THR A 132 -6.62 15.18 -5.73
C THR A 132 -6.84 15.75 -7.13
N GLY A 133 -7.08 14.90 -8.13
CA GLY A 133 -7.24 15.30 -9.53
C GLY A 133 -5.94 15.73 -10.23
N HIS A 134 -4.78 15.51 -9.59
CA HIS A 134 -3.48 15.91 -10.12
C HIS A 134 -2.54 14.71 -10.18
N SER A 135 -1.81 14.56 -11.30
CA SER A 135 -0.79 13.53 -11.39
C SER A 135 0.38 13.85 -10.44
N LEU A 136 0.65 12.93 -9.52
CA LEU A 136 1.77 13.00 -8.57
C LEU A 136 3.00 12.22 -9.06
N ASP A 137 3.01 11.77 -10.31
CA ASP A 137 4.05 10.88 -10.85
C ASP A 137 5.46 11.47 -10.76
N LYS A 138 5.57 12.80 -10.93
CA LYS A 138 6.83 13.53 -10.80
C LYS A 138 7.44 13.44 -9.39
N TYR A 139 6.63 13.11 -8.38
CA TYR A 139 7.05 13.00 -6.98
C TYR A 139 7.29 11.56 -6.54
N ILE A 140 7.02 10.55 -7.37
CA ILE A 140 7.19 9.13 -6.98
C ILE A 140 8.61 8.84 -6.50
N GLY A 141 9.64 9.32 -7.21
CA GLY A 141 11.04 9.15 -6.77
C GLY A 141 11.34 9.80 -5.42
N ARG A 142 10.73 10.96 -5.14
CA ARG A 142 10.85 11.65 -3.83
C ARG A 142 10.09 10.92 -2.73
N ALA A 143 8.95 10.28 -3.07
CA ALA A 143 8.19 9.46 -2.14
C ALA A 143 8.98 8.21 -1.74
N PHE A 144 9.62 7.52 -2.68
CA PHE A 144 10.49 6.38 -2.39
C PHE A 144 11.71 6.77 -1.56
N LEU A 145 12.33 7.91 -1.88
CA LEU A 145 13.47 8.40 -1.09
C LEU A 145 13.04 8.74 0.34
N GLY A 146 11.90 9.40 0.53
CA GLY A 146 11.36 9.71 1.85
C GLY A 146 11.07 8.45 2.68
N ASP A 147 10.46 7.45 2.06
CA ASP A 147 10.14 6.15 2.67
C ASP A 147 11.40 5.36 3.06
N ALA A 148 12.40 5.33 2.18
CA ALA A 148 13.69 4.71 2.44
C ALA A 148 14.44 5.41 3.58
N ILE A 149 14.48 6.75 3.60
CA ILE A 149 15.11 7.51 4.68
C ILE A 149 14.39 7.26 6.02
N ALA A 150 13.06 7.29 6.03
CA ALA A 150 12.28 7.01 7.23
C ALA A 150 12.54 5.59 7.75
N THR A 151 12.61 4.61 6.85
CA THR A 151 12.95 3.22 7.18
C THR A 151 14.37 3.09 7.73
N MET A 152 15.37 3.75 7.12
CA MET A 152 16.74 3.73 7.63
C MET A 152 16.85 4.36 9.03
N VAL A 153 16.18 5.49 9.26
CA VAL A 153 16.15 6.14 10.59
C VAL A 153 15.44 5.27 11.62
N SER A 154 14.30 4.66 11.26
CA SER A 154 13.56 3.73 12.11
C SER A 154 14.42 2.53 12.50
N ALA A 155 15.04 1.87 11.50
CA ALA A 155 15.89 0.70 11.72
C ALA A 155 17.18 1.02 12.49
N ALA A 156 17.76 2.22 12.33
CA ALA A 156 18.93 2.66 13.08
C ALA A 156 18.65 2.78 14.59
N CYS A 157 17.41 3.06 14.97
CA CYS A 157 16.96 3.10 16.35
C CYS A 157 16.40 1.75 16.86
N GLY A 158 16.39 0.70 16.03
CA GLY A 158 15.86 -0.62 16.40
C GLY A 158 14.35 -0.80 16.19
N SER A 159 13.70 0.12 15.48
CA SER A 159 12.30 0.02 15.09
C SER A 159 12.13 -0.73 13.75
N THR A 160 10.90 -1.06 13.37
CA THR A 160 10.58 -1.82 12.15
C THR A 160 10.63 -0.93 10.90
N GLY A 161 10.68 -1.56 9.71
CA GLY A 161 10.46 -0.83 8.46
C GLY A 161 9.10 -0.12 8.45
N VAL A 162 9.05 1.05 7.80
CA VAL A 162 7.85 1.89 7.74
C VAL A 162 7.39 2.06 6.31
N THR A 163 6.10 2.38 6.13
CA THR A 163 5.47 2.62 4.83
C THR A 163 4.33 3.63 4.98
N THR A 164 3.75 4.03 3.87
CA THR A 164 2.55 4.89 3.83
C THR A 164 1.29 4.11 4.22
N TYR A 165 0.39 4.73 5.00
CA TYR A 165 -0.83 4.07 5.49
C TYR A 165 -2.04 4.29 4.57
N ALA A 166 -2.63 3.20 4.07
CA ALA A 166 -3.83 3.20 3.22
C ALA A 166 -5.07 3.77 3.95
N GLU A 167 -5.16 3.56 5.26
CA GLU A 167 -6.23 4.04 6.12
C GLU A 167 -6.28 5.56 6.14
N ASN A 168 -5.12 6.21 6.25
CA ASN A 168 -5.00 7.67 6.22
C ASN A 168 -5.44 8.22 4.85
N ILE A 169 -5.10 7.53 3.76
CA ILE A 169 -5.56 7.87 2.41
C ILE A 169 -7.09 7.71 2.30
N GLY A 170 -7.64 6.67 2.92
CA GLY A 170 -9.09 6.46 3.05
C GLY A 170 -9.78 7.65 3.71
N VAL A 171 -9.24 8.14 4.83
CA VAL A 171 -9.73 9.34 5.52
C VAL A 171 -9.62 10.58 4.64
N MET A 172 -8.52 10.77 3.91
CA MET A 172 -8.37 11.89 2.95
C MET A 172 -9.43 11.86 1.85
N SER A 173 -9.81 10.66 1.37
CA SER A 173 -10.81 10.51 0.33
C SER A 173 -12.20 11.05 0.73
N ILE A 174 -12.53 10.96 2.02
CA ILE A 174 -13.79 11.40 2.61
C ILE A 174 -13.70 12.86 3.08
N THR A 175 -12.62 13.21 3.79
CA THR A 175 -12.44 14.54 4.38
C THR A 175 -12.12 15.63 3.35
N LYS A 176 -11.55 15.24 2.21
CA LYS A 176 -11.00 16.16 1.21
C LYS A 176 -9.94 17.11 1.77
N ILE A 177 -9.31 16.76 2.89
CA ILE A 177 -8.21 17.51 3.50
C ILE A 177 -6.90 16.87 3.02
N PHE A 178 -6.18 17.56 2.14
CA PHE A 178 -4.92 17.10 1.55
C PHE A 178 -3.69 17.91 2.04
N SER A 179 -3.86 18.70 3.11
CA SER A 179 -2.78 19.54 3.64
C SER A 179 -1.66 18.69 4.26
N THR A 180 -0.41 18.97 3.86
CA THR A 180 0.79 18.34 4.43
C THR A 180 1.05 18.76 5.88
N GLN A 181 0.56 19.93 6.29
CA GLN A 181 0.71 20.44 7.66
C GLN A 181 0.01 19.56 8.70
N THR A 182 -1.10 18.92 8.32
CA THR A 182 -1.82 17.97 9.19
C THR A 182 -0.93 16.80 9.57
N PHE A 183 -0.09 16.32 8.65
CA PHE A 183 0.85 15.23 8.91
C PHE A 183 2.01 15.65 9.80
N LEU A 184 2.47 16.92 9.70
CA LEU A 184 3.48 17.45 10.61
C LEU A 184 2.94 17.49 12.04
N PHE A 185 1.71 17.97 12.24
CA PHE A 185 1.08 17.98 13.56
C PHE A 185 0.89 16.56 14.10
N ALA A 186 0.40 15.62 13.27
CA ALA A 186 0.26 14.22 13.66
C ALA A 186 1.61 13.59 14.05
N ALA A 187 2.70 13.90 13.33
CA ALA A 187 4.04 13.41 13.65
C ALA A 187 4.54 13.96 14.99
N VAL A 188 4.33 15.25 15.28
CA VAL A 188 4.70 15.84 16.58
C VAL A 188 3.93 15.19 17.72
N VAL A 189 2.62 14.98 17.55
CA VAL A 189 1.80 14.26 18.55
C VAL A 189 2.29 12.84 18.75
N ALA A 190 2.63 12.11 17.68
CA ALA A 190 3.17 10.75 17.77
C ALA A 190 4.52 10.70 18.50
N ILE A 191 5.41 11.67 18.25
CA ILE A 191 6.70 11.78 18.96
C ILE A 191 6.47 12.03 20.45
N ILE A 192 5.55 12.94 20.80
CA ILE A 192 5.20 13.23 22.20
C ILE A 192 4.64 11.98 22.89
N LEU A 193 3.73 11.25 22.24
CA LEU A 193 3.20 10.01 22.81
C LEU A 193 4.28 8.91 22.92
N GLY A 194 5.24 8.87 21.99
CA GLY A 194 6.36 7.93 22.02
C GLY A 194 7.32 8.14 23.20
N VAL A 195 7.51 9.39 23.67
CA VAL A 195 8.37 9.70 24.83
C VAL A 195 7.64 9.59 26.17
N ILE A 196 6.38 9.13 26.17
CA ILE A 196 5.57 8.89 27.37
C ILE A 196 5.47 7.36 27.56
N PRO A 197 6.33 6.76 28.41
CA PRO A 197 6.32 5.32 28.67
C PRO A 197 4.95 4.79 29.10
N GLY A 198 4.19 5.58 29.86
CA GLY A 198 2.83 5.22 30.26
C GLY A 198 1.86 4.98 29.09
N PHE A 199 2.02 5.71 27.98
CA PHE A 199 1.22 5.45 26.77
C PHE A 199 1.60 4.09 26.15
N GLY A 200 2.89 3.79 26.05
CA GLY A 200 3.38 2.48 25.60
C GLY A 200 2.89 1.33 26.50
N ALA A 201 2.92 1.52 27.82
CA ALA A 201 2.43 0.55 28.78
C ALA A 201 0.93 0.27 28.61
N ILE A 202 0.10 1.30 28.35
CA ILE A 202 -1.33 1.13 28.06
C ILE A 202 -1.56 0.34 26.76
N ILE A 203 -0.75 0.58 25.72
CA ILE A 203 -0.88 -0.21 24.48
C ILE A 203 -0.51 -1.68 24.73
N GLN A 204 0.47 -1.95 25.61
CA GLN A 204 0.86 -3.30 25.98
C GLN A 204 -0.16 -4.04 26.85
N THR A 205 -1.12 -3.34 27.47
CA THR A 205 -2.21 -4.01 28.21
C THR A 205 -3.31 -4.53 27.29
N ILE A 206 -3.28 -4.24 25.98
CA ILE A 206 -4.29 -4.71 25.03
C ILE A 206 -4.24 -6.25 24.97
N PRO A 207 -5.34 -6.94 25.33
CA PRO A 207 -5.36 -8.41 25.35
C PRO A 207 -5.23 -9.02 23.95
N SER A 208 -4.65 -10.23 23.89
CA SER A 208 -4.42 -10.99 22.66
C SER A 208 -5.66 -11.15 21.79
N GLY A 209 -6.82 -11.50 22.36
CA GLY A 209 -8.05 -11.65 21.60
C GLY A 209 -8.52 -10.34 20.94
N VAL A 210 -8.42 -9.21 21.66
CA VAL A 210 -8.78 -7.88 21.09
C VAL A 210 -7.81 -7.50 19.98
N PHE A 211 -6.51 -7.67 20.23
CA PHE A 211 -5.47 -7.38 19.25
C PHE A 211 -5.59 -8.26 18.00
N GLY A 212 -5.92 -9.54 18.18
CA GLY A 212 -6.21 -10.48 17.10
C GLY A 212 -7.39 -10.02 16.24
N GLY A 213 -8.49 -9.57 16.85
CA GLY A 213 -9.65 -9.04 16.14
C GLY A 213 -9.33 -7.79 15.31
N LEU A 214 -8.53 -6.86 15.87
CA LEU A 214 -8.04 -5.70 15.13
C LEU A 214 -7.15 -6.10 13.95
N SER A 215 -6.25 -7.08 14.17
CA SER A 215 -5.34 -7.59 13.15
C SER A 215 -6.08 -8.27 11.99
N ILE A 216 -7.13 -9.03 12.27
CA ILE A 216 -7.98 -9.66 11.24
C ILE A 216 -8.56 -8.60 10.29
N ILE A 217 -9.09 -7.50 10.85
CA ILE A 217 -9.67 -6.43 10.03
C ILE A 217 -8.58 -5.72 9.25
N LEU A 218 -7.47 -5.37 9.90
CA LEU A 218 -6.38 -4.65 9.26
C LEU A 218 -5.83 -5.43 8.05
N PHE A 219 -5.46 -6.70 8.25
CA PHE A 219 -4.90 -7.52 7.17
C PHE A 219 -5.94 -7.88 6.10
N GLY A 220 -7.21 -8.06 6.50
CA GLY A 220 -8.32 -8.22 5.56
C GLY A 220 -8.53 -6.99 4.67
N LEU A 221 -8.46 -5.78 5.23
CA LEU A 221 -8.57 -4.52 4.48
C LEU A 221 -7.39 -4.34 3.52
N ILE A 222 -6.18 -4.71 3.92
CA ILE A 222 -5.01 -4.72 3.03
C ILE A 222 -5.25 -5.65 1.83
N ALA A 223 -5.68 -6.89 2.09
CA ALA A 223 -5.95 -7.85 1.03
C ALA A 223 -7.02 -7.35 0.05
N VAL A 224 -8.15 -6.84 0.56
CA VAL A 224 -9.24 -6.31 -0.28
C VAL A 224 -8.82 -5.03 -1.01
N THR A 225 -7.90 -4.23 -0.46
CA THR A 225 -7.32 -3.07 -1.16
C THR A 225 -6.50 -3.50 -2.38
N GLY A 226 -5.77 -4.62 -2.29
CA GLY A 226 -5.11 -5.23 -3.44
C GLY A 226 -6.10 -5.63 -4.53
N ALA A 227 -7.24 -6.23 -4.15
CA ALA A 227 -8.32 -6.53 -5.09
C ALA A 227 -8.95 -5.25 -5.69
N ARG A 228 -9.08 -4.18 -4.90
CA ARG A 228 -9.55 -2.88 -5.37
C ARG A 228 -8.65 -2.28 -6.44
N ILE A 229 -7.33 -2.51 -6.38
CA ILE A 229 -6.40 -2.09 -7.44
C ILE A 229 -6.76 -2.78 -8.76
N TRP A 230 -7.04 -4.09 -8.74
CA TRP A 230 -7.43 -4.83 -9.95
C TRP A 230 -8.72 -4.28 -10.56
N VAL A 231 -9.72 -4.00 -9.72
CA VAL A 231 -11.01 -3.44 -10.18
C VAL A 231 -10.83 -2.03 -10.74
N THR A 232 -10.15 -1.16 -10.01
CA THR A 232 -9.99 0.26 -10.41
C THR A 232 -9.14 0.40 -11.68
N ALA A 233 -8.17 -0.50 -11.87
CA ALA A 233 -7.33 -0.53 -13.06
C ALA A 233 -7.93 -1.34 -14.22
N ASN A 234 -9.16 -1.87 -14.09
CA ASN A 234 -9.84 -2.70 -15.09
C ASN A 234 -8.98 -3.88 -15.57
N VAL A 235 -8.41 -4.64 -14.62
CA VAL A 235 -7.63 -5.84 -14.93
C VAL A 235 -8.52 -6.94 -15.50
N ASP A 236 -8.24 -7.33 -16.74
CA ASP A 236 -8.94 -8.42 -17.42
C ASP A 236 -8.36 -9.78 -17.02
N PHE A 237 -9.08 -10.51 -16.16
CA PHE A 237 -8.75 -11.88 -15.74
C PHE A 237 -9.19 -12.97 -16.73
N SER A 238 -9.89 -12.61 -17.81
CA SER A 238 -10.18 -13.55 -18.91
C SER A 238 -8.90 -13.89 -19.68
N ARG A 239 -7.88 -13.03 -19.60
CA ARG A 239 -6.55 -13.29 -20.17
C ARG A 239 -5.80 -14.29 -19.28
N PRO A 240 -5.39 -15.46 -19.80
CA PRO A 240 -4.67 -16.47 -19.02
C PRO A 240 -3.39 -15.93 -18.36
N ARG A 241 -2.69 -15.00 -19.04
CA ARG A 241 -1.51 -14.32 -18.49
C ARG A 241 -1.80 -13.66 -17.14
N ASN A 242 -2.87 -12.89 -17.05
CA ASN A 242 -3.22 -12.14 -15.85
C ASN A 242 -3.71 -13.07 -14.76
N LEU A 243 -4.54 -14.05 -15.13
CA LEU A 243 -5.12 -15.03 -14.22
C LEU A 243 -4.05 -15.90 -13.55
N ILE A 244 -3.13 -16.46 -14.34
CA ILE A 244 -2.05 -17.32 -13.83
C ILE A 244 -1.09 -16.51 -12.95
N THR A 245 -0.72 -15.30 -13.39
CA THR A 245 0.18 -14.42 -12.63
C THR A 245 -0.39 -14.11 -11.24
N ALA A 246 -1.66 -13.70 -11.17
CA ALA A 246 -2.31 -13.37 -9.91
C ALA A 246 -2.58 -14.62 -9.05
N GLY A 247 -3.07 -15.71 -9.65
CA GLY A 247 -3.41 -16.93 -8.94
C GLY A 247 -2.21 -17.57 -8.24
N VAL A 248 -1.10 -17.75 -8.96
CA VAL A 248 0.11 -18.39 -8.39
C VAL A 248 0.72 -17.53 -7.28
N SER A 249 0.82 -16.21 -7.50
CA SER A 249 1.40 -15.31 -6.50
C SER A 249 0.56 -15.21 -5.23
N VAL A 250 -0.78 -15.18 -5.35
CA VAL A 250 -1.68 -15.18 -4.19
C VAL A 250 -1.55 -16.48 -3.40
N VAL A 251 -1.51 -17.64 -4.06
CA VAL A 251 -1.36 -18.95 -3.39
C VAL A 251 -0.02 -19.07 -2.67
N LEU A 252 1.08 -18.65 -3.29
CA LEU A 252 2.39 -18.64 -2.64
C LEU A 252 2.40 -17.68 -1.44
N GLY A 253 1.78 -16.51 -1.57
CA GLY A 253 1.64 -15.54 -0.50
C GLY A 253 0.86 -16.06 0.70
N CYS A 254 -0.33 -16.65 0.48
CA CYS A 254 -1.16 -17.14 1.57
C CYS A 254 -0.71 -18.49 2.13
N GLY A 255 -0.11 -19.35 1.30
CA GLY A 255 0.19 -20.74 1.64
C GLY A 255 1.57 -20.93 2.29
N MET A 256 2.54 -20.07 1.98
CA MET A 256 3.88 -20.15 2.55
C MET A 256 3.97 -19.40 3.89
N VAL A 257 3.36 -19.99 4.91
CA VAL A 257 3.37 -19.53 6.31
C VAL A 257 4.09 -20.55 7.21
N ASN A 258 4.44 -20.15 8.44
CA ASN A 258 5.07 -21.02 9.46
C ASN A 258 6.46 -21.58 9.10
N GLY A 259 7.33 -20.74 8.53
CA GLY A 259 8.73 -21.11 8.29
C GLY A 259 8.97 -21.90 7.00
N LEU A 260 7.95 -22.05 6.14
CA LEU A 260 8.17 -22.45 4.74
C LEU A 260 8.93 -21.35 4.02
N VAL A 261 10.25 -21.51 3.95
CA VAL A 261 11.16 -20.64 3.22
C VAL A 261 11.84 -21.44 2.12
N VAL A 262 11.88 -20.89 0.91
CA VAL A 262 12.69 -21.47 -0.16
C VAL A 262 14.13 -21.05 0.09
N SER A 263 14.99 -22.04 0.32
CA SER A 263 16.41 -21.81 0.60
C SER A 263 17.24 -22.17 -0.63
N PHE A 264 17.96 -21.18 -1.17
CA PHE A 264 18.98 -21.34 -2.20
C PHE A 264 20.35 -21.09 -1.55
N GLY A 265 20.87 -22.09 -0.83
CA GLY A 265 22.12 -21.94 -0.07
C GLY A 265 21.98 -20.92 1.06
N VAL A 266 22.70 -19.79 0.95
CA VAL A 266 22.68 -18.70 1.95
C VAL A 266 21.46 -17.79 1.80
N VAL A 267 20.83 -17.78 0.62
CA VAL A 267 19.65 -16.95 0.35
C VAL A 267 18.40 -17.68 0.77
N LYS A 268 17.62 -17.08 1.68
CA LYS A 268 16.30 -17.59 2.07
C LYS A 268 15.24 -16.61 1.60
N ILE A 269 14.17 -17.12 1.01
CA ILE A 269 13.05 -16.32 0.50
C ILE A 269 11.78 -16.78 1.22
N ASP A 270 11.10 -15.83 1.84
CA ASP A 270 9.84 -16.03 2.57
C ASP A 270 8.63 -16.08 1.62
N GLY A 271 7.43 -16.25 2.19
CA GLY A 271 6.20 -16.33 1.41
C GLY A 271 5.89 -15.05 0.64
N ILE A 272 6.16 -13.89 1.23
CA ILE A 272 5.96 -12.59 0.58
C ILE A 272 6.96 -12.39 -0.58
N GLY A 273 8.23 -12.73 -0.36
CA GLY A 273 9.27 -12.72 -1.39
C GLY A 273 8.96 -13.68 -2.54
N CYS A 274 8.55 -14.91 -2.24
CA CYS A 274 8.15 -15.89 -3.26
C CYS A 274 6.93 -15.43 -4.06
N SER A 275 5.93 -14.86 -3.39
CA SER A 275 4.76 -14.26 -4.05
C SER A 275 5.16 -13.12 -5.00
N THR A 276 6.04 -12.23 -4.53
CA THR A 276 6.49 -11.07 -5.31
C THR A 276 7.32 -11.47 -6.51
N LEU A 277 8.29 -12.36 -6.32
CA LEU A 277 9.13 -12.87 -7.41
C LEU A 277 8.31 -13.65 -8.42
N SER A 278 7.41 -14.53 -7.97
CA SER A 278 6.54 -15.28 -8.89
C SER A 278 5.63 -14.35 -9.69
N ALA A 279 5.04 -13.32 -9.08
CA ALA A 279 4.22 -12.34 -9.79
C ALA A 279 5.01 -11.62 -10.89
N ILE A 280 6.24 -11.18 -10.59
CA ILE A 280 7.09 -10.48 -11.57
C ILE A 280 7.55 -11.43 -12.68
N ILE A 281 8.09 -12.58 -12.30
CA ILE A 281 8.69 -13.54 -13.23
C ILE A 281 7.62 -14.13 -14.16
N LEU A 282 6.50 -14.60 -13.62
CA LEU A 282 5.41 -15.16 -14.43
C LEU A 282 4.83 -14.13 -15.39
N TYR A 283 4.65 -12.88 -14.93
CA TYR A 283 4.14 -11.83 -15.80
C TYR A 283 5.05 -11.57 -17.00
N GLN A 284 6.37 -11.68 -16.82
CA GLN A 284 7.36 -11.48 -17.87
C GLN A 284 7.51 -12.70 -18.79
N ILE A 285 7.46 -13.92 -18.23
CA ILE A 285 7.51 -15.16 -19.01
C ILE A 285 6.25 -15.31 -19.87
N LEU A 286 5.08 -14.98 -19.35
CA LEU A 286 3.80 -15.13 -20.07
C LEU A 286 3.50 -13.97 -21.02
N ARG A 287 4.52 -13.20 -21.42
CA ARG A 287 4.35 -12.07 -22.35
C ARG A 287 4.02 -12.56 -23.76
N GLU A 288 2.99 -12.00 -24.37
CA GLU A 288 2.53 -12.43 -25.71
C GLU A 288 3.50 -12.00 -26.83
N ASP A 289 4.30 -10.94 -26.60
CA ASP A 289 5.21 -10.35 -27.59
C ASP A 289 6.52 -11.14 -27.82
N TRP A 290 6.66 -12.36 -27.31
CA TRP A 290 7.89 -13.15 -27.47
C TRP A 290 8.27 -13.32 -28.95
N GLY A 291 7.28 -13.50 -29.83
CA GLY A 291 7.52 -13.65 -31.27
C GLY A 291 8.16 -12.41 -31.91
N ASP A 292 7.81 -11.22 -31.47
CA ASP A 292 8.35 -9.97 -32.01
C ASP A 292 9.72 -9.65 -31.43
N ILE A 293 9.94 -9.97 -30.16
CA ILE A 293 11.27 -9.87 -29.52
C ILE A 293 12.24 -10.85 -30.18
N PHE A 294 11.84 -12.11 -30.39
CA PHE A 294 12.68 -13.11 -31.05
C PHE A 294 13.00 -12.69 -32.49
N ARG A 295 12.03 -12.15 -33.22
CA ARG A 295 12.24 -11.59 -34.56
C ARG A 295 13.18 -10.38 -34.56
N SER A 296 13.13 -9.52 -33.54
CA SER A 296 14.06 -8.38 -33.41
C SER A 296 15.50 -8.81 -33.08
N LEU A 297 15.66 -9.86 -32.27
CA LEU A 297 16.96 -10.41 -31.88
C LEU A 297 17.60 -11.21 -33.02
N VAL A 298 16.80 -12.03 -33.71
CA VAL A 298 17.26 -12.82 -34.87
C VAL A 298 17.43 -11.92 -36.11
N GLY A 299 16.57 -10.90 -36.28
CA GLY A 299 16.62 -9.95 -37.39
C GLY A 299 17.81 -8.99 -37.38
N LYS A 300 18.38 -8.70 -36.20
CA LYS A 300 19.63 -7.93 -36.09
C LYS A 300 20.87 -8.70 -36.54
N SER A 301 20.81 -10.03 -36.66
CA SER A 301 21.93 -10.84 -37.15
C SER A 301 22.13 -10.76 -38.68
N LYS A 302 21.10 -10.37 -39.45
CA LYS A 302 21.19 -10.31 -40.92
C LYS A 302 21.52 -8.94 -41.53
N LYS A 303 21.62 -7.87 -40.72
CA LYS A 303 21.93 -6.51 -41.21
C LYS A 303 23.36 -6.06 -40.89
N GLY A 304 24.31 -6.95 -41.13
CA GLY A 304 25.73 -6.73 -40.88
C GLY A 304 26.62 -7.24 -42.01
N LYS A 305 26.26 -6.97 -43.28
CA LYS A 305 27.16 -7.07 -44.45
C LYS A 305 26.50 -6.34 -45.63
N GLY A 306 27.00 -5.15 -45.96
CA GLY A 306 26.67 -4.44 -47.20
C GLY A 306 25.86 -3.16 -47.02
N ALA A 307 26.51 -2.09 -46.58
CA ALA A 307 26.13 -0.73 -46.96
C ALA A 307 27.36 0.17 -46.82
N ASN A 308 27.89 0.64 -47.95
CA ASN A 308 28.92 1.68 -48.00
C ASN A 308 28.39 2.96 -47.33
N PRO A 309 29.21 3.72 -46.58
CA PRO A 309 28.81 5.02 -46.09
C PRO A 309 28.86 6.01 -47.25
N VAL A 310 27.70 6.53 -47.65
CA VAL A 310 27.63 7.72 -48.50
C VAL A 310 28.06 8.91 -47.65
N MET A 311 29.09 9.62 -48.11
CA MET A 311 29.60 10.84 -47.48
C MET A 311 28.48 11.88 -47.34
N MET A 312 28.30 12.36 -46.12
CA MET A 312 27.45 13.49 -45.79
C MET A 312 28.24 14.77 -46.12
N VAL A 313 27.93 15.40 -47.25
CA VAL A 313 28.43 16.74 -47.60
C VAL A 313 27.62 17.75 -46.78
N ALA A 314 28.31 18.56 -45.99
CA ALA A 314 27.72 19.65 -45.22
C ALA A 314 27.47 20.86 -46.14
N ASP A 315 26.24 21.36 -46.16
CA ASP A 315 25.92 22.66 -46.75
C ASP A 315 26.25 23.81 -45.76
N PRO A 316 26.75 24.97 -46.22
CA PRO A 316 27.09 26.10 -45.36
C PRO A 316 25.84 26.93 -44.99
N PRO A 317 25.92 27.73 -43.89
CA PRO A 317 24.75 28.40 -43.32
C PRO A 317 24.37 29.64 -44.14
N LYS A 318 23.07 29.84 -44.39
CA LYS A 318 22.52 31.10 -44.90
C LYS A 318 22.00 31.94 -43.73
N GLY A 319 22.47 33.18 -43.67
CA GLY A 319 22.19 34.17 -42.64
C GLY A 319 20.83 34.87 -42.76
N ASP A 320 20.57 35.65 -41.71
CA ASP A 320 19.38 36.44 -41.38
C ASP A 320 18.83 37.35 -42.48
N SER A 321 17.50 37.50 -42.53
CA SER A 321 16.82 38.78 -42.75
C SER A 321 15.30 38.68 -42.53
N ASP A 322 14.78 39.59 -41.69
CA ASP A 322 13.48 40.28 -41.78
C ASP A 322 12.19 39.72 -41.11
N LEU A 323 11.84 40.42 -40.03
CA LEU A 323 10.53 40.67 -39.38
C LEU A 323 9.54 41.45 -40.33
N PRO A 324 8.28 41.82 -39.97
CA PRO A 324 7.24 41.27 -39.07
C PRO A 324 5.74 41.46 -39.55
N ILE A 325 4.76 41.14 -38.67
CA ILE A 325 3.33 41.60 -38.58
C ILE A 325 2.31 41.19 -39.69
N SER A 326 1.17 40.59 -39.29
CA SER A 326 -0.21 41.08 -39.59
C SER A 326 -1.33 40.14 -39.09
N THR A 327 -2.43 40.79 -38.71
CA THR A 327 -3.70 40.41 -38.05
C THR A 327 -4.69 39.56 -38.88
N SER A 328 -5.60 38.85 -38.19
CA SER A 328 -7.08 39.06 -38.21
C SER A 328 -7.98 37.80 -38.23
N HIS A 329 -9.03 37.85 -37.39
CA HIS A 329 -10.39 37.28 -37.47
C HIS A 329 -10.67 35.77 -37.70
N ARG A 330 -11.46 35.19 -36.77
CA ARG A 330 -12.56 34.18 -36.89
C ARG A 330 -12.83 33.58 -35.50
N ASP A 331 -14.02 33.22 -35.04
CA ASP A 331 -15.42 33.39 -35.45
C ASP A 331 -16.23 33.08 -34.17
N SER A 332 -17.30 33.83 -33.88
CA SER A 332 -18.05 33.75 -32.62
C SER A 332 -19.27 32.82 -32.69
N SER A 333 -19.22 31.76 -33.50
CA SER A 333 -20.33 30.83 -33.73
C SER A 333 -20.21 29.50 -32.95
N ASP A 334 -19.02 29.16 -32.45
CA ASP A 334 -18.78 27.84 -31.86
C ASP A 334 -19.16 27.74 -30.37
N THR A 335 -19.54 28.85 -29.74
CA THR A 335 -19.81 28.91 -28.30
C THR A 335 -21.28 28.66 -27.93
N GLU A 336 -22.23 28.91 -28.84
CA GLU A 336 -23.67 28.65 -28.59
C GLU A 336 -24.08 27.19 -28.83
N GLU A 337 -23.49 26.50 -29.81
CA GLU A 337 -23.79 25.07 -30.05
C GLU A 337 -23.27 24.17 -28.93
N MET A 338 -22.16 24.54 -28.27
CA MET A 338 -21.64 23.79 -27.13
C MET A 338 -22.46 23.96 -25.85
N GLU A 339 -23.15 25.09 -25.64
CA GLU A 339 -24.03 25.27 -24.48
C GLU A 339 -25.37 24.54 -24.64
N LEU A 340 -25.91 24.44 -25.86
CA LEU A 340 -27.18 23.73 -26.13
C LEU A 340 -27.05 22.21 -25.96
N GLN A 341 -25.91 21.61 -26.34
CA GLN A 341 -25.64 20.19 -26.07
C GLN A 341 -25.39 19.88 -24.59
N ARG A 342 -24.93 20.88 -23.81
CA ARG A 342 -24.73 20.71 -22.36
C ARG A 342 -26.04 20.73 -21.58
N ARG A 343 -27.06 21.45 -22.06
CA ARG A 343 -28.38 21.50 -21.40
C ARG A 343 -29.22 20.24 -21.65
N SER A 344 -29.17 19.63 -22.83
CA SER A 344 -29.95 18.41 -23.11
C SER A 344 -29.46 17.16 -22.37
N SER A 345 -28.16 17.09 -22.05
CA SER A 345 -27.56 15.95 -21.33
C SER A 345 -27.78 15.98 -19.81
N ILE A 346 -28.24 17.12 -19.25
CA ILE A 346 -28.52 17.26 -17.82
C ILE A 346 -29.94 16.80 -17.48
N ASP A 347 -30.91 16.93 -18.39
CA ASP A 347 -32.30 16.51 -18.13
C ASP A 347 -32.54 15.00 -18.22
N ILE A 348 -31.69 14.23 -18.91
CA ILE A 348 -31.85 12.77 -19.05
C ILE A 348 -31.37 12.00 -17.80
N LYS A 349 -30.56 12.61 -16.93
CA LYS A 349 -30.03 11.96 -15.71
C LYS A 349 -30.87 12.16 -14.44
N ARG A 350 -32.04 12.81 -14.53
CA ARG A 350 -32.96 13.00 -13.38
C ARG A 350 -34.14 12.04 -13.34
N THR A 351 -34.29 11.17 -14.34
CA THR A 351 -35.31 10.12 -14.38
C THR A 351 -34.67 8.80 -14.78
N GLN A 352 -33.95 8.19 -13.83
CA GLN A 352 -33.72 6.73 -13.72
C GLN A 352 -33.13 6.42 -12.35
#